data_AF-A0A183HUV5-F1
#
_entry.id   AF-A0A183HUV5-F1
#
_cell.length_a   1.000
_cell.length_b   1.000
_cell.length_c   1.000
_cell.angle_alpha   90.00
_cell.angle_beta   90.00
_cell.angle_gamma   90.00
#
_symmetry.space_group_name_H-M   'P 1'
#
loop_
_entity.id
_entity.type
_entity.pdbx_description
1 polymer ?
#
loop_
_entity_poly.entity_id
_entity_poly.type
_entity_poly.pdbx_seq_one_letter_code
_entity_poly.pdbx_strand_id
1 'polypeptide(L)'
;MYELQGRDVGELLLLHSPEQHCKNQEQFYDEVDHIVQIARSKNSLSRLNISEMLYELFSIVSRHDVALDPLFTTVVLAVIVLEGLGRSLDPDLDLFHCARPFLFSMI
;
A
#
# COMPACT_ATOMS: atom_id res chain seq x y z
N MET A 1 18.10 1.62 13.22
CA MET A 1 17.09 0.89 12.44
C MET A 1 15.76 1.57 12.71
N TYR A 2 15.32 2.47 11.83
CA TYR A 2 13.99 3.09 11.94
C TYR A 2 13.02 2.08 11.33
N GLU A 3 12.19 1.42 12.14
CA GLU A 3 11.03 0.73 11.61
C GLU A 3 10.03 1.81 11.20
N LEU A 4 9.77 1.98 9.90
CA LEU A 4 8.65 2.82 9.45
C LEU A 4 7.36 2.26 10.06
N GLN A 5 6.75 3.03 10.96
CA GLN A 5 5.42 2.76 11.48
C GLN A 5 4.38 3.22 10.42
N GLY A 6 3.16 2.70 10.47
CA GLY A 6 2.19 3.03 9.44
C GLY A 6 1.77 4.51 9.46
N ARG A 7 1.87 5.16 10.62
CA ARG A 7 1.84 6.62 10.73
C ARG A 7 2.91 7.32 9.88
N ASP A 8 4.15 6.85 9.89
CA ASP A 8 5.24 7.42 9.08
C ASP A 8 4.93 7.28 7.58
N VAL A 9 4.27 6.19 7.18
CA VAL A 9 3.79 6.00 5.80
C VAL A 9 2.74 7.06 5.45
N GLY A 10 1.79 7.32 6.35
CA GLY A 10 0.80 8.38 6.18
C GLY A 10 1.45 9.77 6.06
N GLU A 11 2.43 10.08 6.91
CA GLU A 11 3.19 11.33 6.83
C GLU A 11 3.91 11.47 5.48
N LEU A 12 4.53 10.39 4.98
CA LEU A 12 5.20 10.39 3.69
C LEU A 12 4.23 10.58 2.52
N LEU A 13 3.03 9.99 2.57
CA LEU A 13 2.01 10.18 1.54
C LEU A 13 1.54 11.64 1.48
N LEU A 14 1.34 12.29 2.63
CA LEU A 14 0.99 13.71 2.67
C LEU A 14 2.16 14.61 2.23
N LEU A 15 3.39 14.28 2.62
CA LEU A 15 4.59 15.04 2.26
C LEU A 15 4.83 15.08 0.75
N HIS A 16 4.57 13.97 0.06
CA HIS A 16 4.78 13.83 -1.39
C HIS A 16 3.51 14.07 -2.22
N SER A 17 2.41 14.48 -1.57
CA SER A 17 1.17 14.87 -2.25
C SER A 17 1.43 16.12 -3.09
N PRO A 18 1.20 16.10 -4.42
CA PRO A 18 1.45 17.25 -5.29
C PRO A 18 0.56 18.45 -4.94
N GLU A 19 -0.63 18.18 -4.39
CA GLU A 19 -1.55 19.18 -3.87
C GLU A 19 -2.07 18.70 -2.51
N GLN A 20 -2.19 19.60 -1.53
CA GLN A 20 -2.54 19.23 -0.16
C GLN A 20 -3.89 19.84 0.26
N HIS A 21 -4.92 18.99 0.31
CA HIS A 21 -6.28 19.38 0.71
C HIS A 21 -6.80 18.59 1.92
N CYS A 22 -5.96 17.76 2.54
CA CYS A 22 -6.33 16.96 3.68
C CYS A 22 -6.72 17.80 4.89
N LYS A 23 -8.00 17.71 5.28
CA LYS A 23 -8.56 18.49 6.40
C LYS A 23 -8.28 17.88 7.77
N ASN A 24 -8.15 16.55 7.83
CA ASN A 24 -7.92 15.80 9.07
C ASN A 24 -6.77 14.82 8.87
N GLN A 25 -5.56 15.30 9.12
CA GLN A 25 -4.32 14.53 8.94
C GLN A 25 -4.17 13.42 9.98
N GLU A 26 -4.57 13.66 11.23
CA GLU A 26 -4.49 12.65 12.29
C GLU A 26 -5.32 11.42 11.97
N GLN A 27 -6.57 11.63 11.53
CA GLN A 27 -7.42 10.51 11.10
C GLN A 27 -6.84 9.79 9.87
N PHE A 28 -6.26 10.52 8.92
CA PHE A 28 -5.58 9.91 7.77
C PHE A 28 -4.42 9.01 8.24
N TYR A 29 -3.61 9.47 9.17
CA TYR A 29 -2.49 8.70 9.72
C TYR A 29 -2.96 7.44 10.45
N ASP A 30 -4.01 7.54 11.25
CA ASP A 30 -4.58 6.40 11.99
C ASP A 30 -5.14 5.34 11.03
N GLU A 31 -5.83 5.76 9.97
CA GLU A 31 -6.38 4.85 8.96
C GLU A 31 -5.26 4.18 8.13
N VAL A 32 -4.21 4.91 7.76
CA VAL A 32 -3.03 4.33 7.08
C VAL A 32 -2.27 3.38 8.02
N ASP A 33 -2.13 3.71 9.30
CA ASP A 33 -1.51 2.80 10.28
C ASP A 33 -2.28 1.49 10.38
N HIS A 34 -3.62 1.55 10.42
CA HIS A 34 -4.46 0.37 10.45
C HIS A 34 -4.18 -0.59 9.28
N ILE A 35 -4.07 -0.07 8.05
CA ILE A 35 -3.70 -0.88 6.87
C ILE A 35 -2.34 -1.54 7.07
N VAL A 36 -1.33 -0.78 7.50
CA VAL A 36 0.04 -1.29 7.68
C VAL A 36 0.09 -2.36 8.78
N GLN A 37 -0.68 -2.22 9.86
CA GLN A 37 -0.79 -3.24 10.90
C GLN A 37 -1.40 -4.54 10.36
N ILE A 38 -2.46 -4.44 9.54
CA ILE A 38 -3.06 -5.61 8.87
C ILE A 38 -2.02 -6.28 7.97
N ALA A 39 -1.28 -5.50 7.19
CA ALA A 39 -0.21 -5.98 6.29
C ALA A 39 0.92 -6.70 7.01
N ARG A 40 1.29 -6.23 8.22
CA ARG A 40 2.37 -6.80 9.03
C ARG A 40 1.92 -8.00 9.87
N SER A 41 0.63 -8.25 10.01
CA SER A 41 0.13 -9.35 10.84
C SER A 41 0.54 -10.72 10.27
N LYS A 42 1.12 -11.58 11.12
CA LYS A 42 1.80 -12.84 10.71
C LYS A 42 0.91 -13.85 9.95
N ASN A 43 -0.42 -13.71 10.06
CA ASN A 43 -1.38 -14.59 9.40
C ASN A 43 -1.96 -14.00 8.11
N SER A 44 -1.67 -12.73 7.80
CA SER A 44 -2.24 -12.07 6.63
C SER A 44 -1.36 -12.27 5.40
N LEU A 45 -0.03 -12.19 5.44
CA LEU A 45 0.79 -12.13 4.20
C LEU A 45 0.52 -13.25 3.17
N SER A 46 0.29 -14.49 3.60
CA SER A 46 -0.01 -15.61 2.68
C SER A 46 -1.47 -15.65 2.18
N ARG A 47 -2.35 -14.85 2.78
CA ARG A 47 -3.79 -14.73 2.45
C ARG A 47 -4.17 -13.30 2.07
N LEU A 48 -3.25 -12.36 2.12
CA LEU A 48 -3.48 -10.95 1.90
C LEU A 48 -3.64 -10.78 0.41
N ASN A 49 -4.82 -10.33 0.02
CA ASN A 49 -5.04 -9.84 -1.32
C ASN A 49 -4.41 -8.44 -1.39
N ILE A 50 -3.29 -8.32 -2.11
CA ILE A 50 -2.54 -7.06 -2.21
C ILE A 50 -3.43 -6.00 -2.84
N SER A 51 -4.25 -6.40 -3.80
CA SER A 51 -5.22 -5.53 -4.47
C SER A 51 -6.28 -5.01 -3.51
N GLU A 52 -6.75 -5.81 -2.55
CA GLU A 52 -7.69 -5.34 -1.51
C GLU A 52 -7.04 -4.31 -0.58
N MET A 53 -5.79 -4.54 -0.18
CA MET A 53 -5.03 -3.59 0.64
C MET A 53 -4.79 -2.27 -0.09
N LEU A 54 -4.34 -2.34 -1.34
CA LEU A 54 -4.08 -1.16 -2.17
C LEU A 54 -5.38 -0.44 -2.52
N TYR A 55 -6.48 -1.17 -2.71
CA TYR A 55 -7.81 -0.58 -2.90
C TYR A 55 -8.25 0.21 -1.66
N GLU A 56 -8.08 -0.34 -0.45
CA GLU A 56 -8.40 0.38 0.78
C GLU A 56 -7.50 1.61 0.96
N LEU A 57 -6.21 1.51 0.62
CA LEU A 57 -5.32 2.68 0.62
C LEU A 57 -5.83 3.77 -0.33
N PHE A 58 -6.23 3.41 -1.55
CA PHE A 58 -6.83 4.35 -2.51
C PHE A 58 -8.15 4.95 -2.01
N SER A 59 -8.95 4.17 -1.30
CA SER A 59 -10.19 4.63 -0.66
C SER A 59 -9.91 5.69 0.39
N ILE A 60 -8.90 5.49 1.25
CA ILE A 60 -8.48 6.45 2.28
C ILE A 60 -7.97 7.75 1.64
N VAL A 61 -7.01 7.67 0.70
CA VAL A 61 -6.45 8.89 0.07
C VAL A 61 -7.53 9.69 -0.66
N SER A 62 -8.49 9.02 -1.32
CA SER A 62 -9.62 9.68 -1.96
C SER A 62 -10.55 10.36 -0.94
N ARG A 63 -10.87 9.69 0.17
CA ARG A 63 -11.74 10.23 1.23
C ARG A 63 -11.13 11.43 1.94
N HIS A 64 -9.80 11.43 2.08
CA HIS A 64 -9.03 12.48 2.73
C HIS A 64 -8.53 13.56 1.77
N ASP A 65 -8.90 13.51 0.48
CA ASP A 65 -8.49 14.49 -0.55
C ASP A 65 -6.96 14.63 -0.64
N VAL A 66 -6.28 13.49 -0.54
CA VAL A 66 -4.83 13.37 -0.69
C VAL A 66 -4.53 13.02 -2.14
N ALA A 67 -3.91 13.96 -2.87
CA ALA A 67 -3.48 13.71 -4.23
C ALA A 67 -2.28 12.75 -4.20
N LEU A 68 -2.30 11.72 -5.05
CA LEU A 68 -1.14 10.85 -5.23
C LEU A 68 -0.38 11.25 -6.49
N ASP A 69 0.94 11.11 -6.44
CA ASP A 69 1.78 11.26 -7.62
C ASP A 69 1.31 10.27 -8.72
N PRO A 70 1.12 10.72 -9.97
CA PRO A 70 0.68 9.84 -11.06
C PRO A 70 1.62 8.64 -11.30
N LEU A 71 2.93 8.81 -11.13
CA LEU A 71 3.91 7.74 -11.26
C LEU A 71 3.73 6.71 -10.14
N PHE A 72 3.51 7.16 -8.90
CA PHE A 72 3.20 6.25 -7.79
C PHE A 72 1.94 5.44 -8.10
N THR A 73 0.87 6.11 -8.50
CA THR A 73 -0.41 5.47 -8.85
C THR A 73 -0.25 4.45 -9.99
N THR A 74 0.58 4.75 -10.98
CA THR A 74 0.87 3.85 -12.12
C THR A 74 1.56 2.56 -11.65
N VAL A 75 2.54 2.66 -10.74
CA VAL A 75 3.22 1.49 -10.18
C VAL A 75 2.24 0.63 -9.39
N VAL A 76 1.41 1.24 -8.56
CA VAL A 76 0.40 0.52 -7.76
C VAL A 76 -0.60 -0.20 -8.67
N LEU A 77 -1.08 0.46 -9.74
CA LEU A 77 -1.95 -0.16 -10.73
C LEU A 77 -1.28 -1.35 -11.44
N ALA A 78 0.00 -1.23 -11.79
CA ALA A 78 0.75 -2.34 -12.38
C ALA A 78 0.83 -3.56 -11.45
N VAL A 79 0.99 -3.34 -10.14
CA VAL A 79 0.97 -4.41 -9.13
C VAL A 79 -0.41 -5.09 -9.06
N ILE A 80 -1.50 -4.31 -9.06
CA ILE A 80 -2.88 -4.85 -9.05
C ILE A 80 -3.13 -5.70 -10.30
N VAL A 81 -2.74 -5.22 -11.48
CA VAL A 81 -2.87 -5.96 -12.74
C VAL A 81 -2.04 -7.24 -12.71
N LEU A 82 -0.80 -7.16 -12.21
CA LEU A 82 0.10 -8.31 -12.11
C LEU A 82 -0.47 -9.37 -11.15
N GLU A 83 -1.04 -8.96 -10.01
CA GLU A 83 -1.69 -9.89 -9.08
C GLU A 83 -2.92 -10.55 -9.73
N GLY A 84 -3.79 -9.75 -10.36
CA GLY A 84 -4.99 -10.28 -11.02
C GLY A 84 -4.66 -11.27 -12.13
N LEU A 85 -3.68 -10.96 -12.97
CA LEU A 85 -3.20 -11.87 -14.02
C LEU A 85 -2.54 -13.11 -13.41
N GLY A 86 -1.69 -12.93 -12.40
CA GLY A 86 -1.00 -14.01 -11.71
C GLY A 86 -1.96 -15.01 -11.08
N ARG A 87 -2.97 -14.54 -10.33
CA ARG A 87 -4.00 -15.37 -9.71
C ARG A 87 -4.95 -16.03 -10.71
N SER A 88 -5.12 -15.43 -11.88
CA SER A 88 -5.89 -16.04 -12.98
C SER A 88 -5.17 -17.27 -13.57
N LEU A 89 -3.84 -17.33 -13.44
CA LEU A 89 -3.01 -18.45 -13.90
C LEU A 89 -2.68 -19.45 -12.78
N ASP A 90 -2.42 -18.97 -11.58
CA ASP A 90 -2.13 -19.73 -10.37
C ASP A 90 -2.93 -19.15 -9.19
N PRO A 91 -4.08 -19.76 -8.83
CA PRO A 91 -4.96 -19.24 -7.77
C PRO A 91 -4.30 -19.10 -6.39
N ASP A 92 -3.24 -19.87 -6.13
CA ASP A 92 -2.53 -19.92 -4.85
C ASP A 92 -1.27 -19.01 -4.86
N LEU A 93 -1.07 -18.22 -5.91
CA LEU A 93 0.08 -17.32 -6.04
C LEU A 93 0.16 -16.29 -4.90
N ASP A 94 1.28 -16.30 -4.19
CA ASP A 94 1.68 -15.26 -3.26
C ASP A 94 2.67 -14.29 -3.95
N LEU A 95 2.13 -13.18 -4.47
CA LEU A 95 2.94 -12.18 -5.19
C LEU A 95 4.02 -11.55 -4.29
N PHE A 96 3.77 -11.38 -2.99
CA PHE A 96 4.79 -10.87 -2.06
C PHE A 96 5.95 -11.86 -1.88
N HIS A 97 5.64 -13.16 -1.80
CA HIS A 97 6.66 -14.19 -1.76
C HIS A 97 7.55 -14.15 -3.02
N CYS A 98 6.94 -14.05 -4.20
CA CYS A 98 7.68 -13.92 -5.46
C CYS A 98 8.49 -12.62 -5.55
N ALA A 99 7.98 -11.53 -4.99
CA ALA A 99 8.62 -10.21 -5.03
C ALA A 99 9.75 -10.04 -4.01
N ARG A 100 9.81 -10.83 -2.92
CA ARG A 100 10.86 -10.75 -1.88
C ARG A 100 12.28 -10.56 -2.43
N PRO A 101 12.80 -11.40 -3.34
CA PRO A 101 14.15 -11.25 -3.84
C PRO A 101 14.36 -9.95 -4.62
N PHE A 102 13.33 -9.32 -5.15
CA PHE A 102 13.44 -8.06 -5.88
C PHE A 102 13.28 -6.84 -4.96
N LEU A 103 12.46 -6.94 -3.91
CA LEU A 103 12.22 -5.86 -2.95
C LEU A 103 13.34 -5.73 -1.91
N PHE A 104 13.99 -6.83 -1.54
CA PHE A 104 15.01 -6.87 -0.49
C PHE A 104 16.44 -7.06 -1.00
N SER A 105 16.68 -7.21 -2.32
CA SER A 105 18.04 -7.36 -2.86
C SER A 105 18.79 -6.04 -3.10
N MET A 106 18.16 -4.88 -2.86
CA MET A 106 18.79 -3.56 -2.94
C MET A 106 19.12 -2.93 -1.57
N ILE A 107 19.14 -3.74 -0.50
CA ILE A 107 19.64 -3.36 0.83
C ILE A 107 20.69 -4.40 1.23
#